data_AF-A0A3D0NUN8-F1
#
_entry.id   AF-A0A3D0NUN8-F1
#
_cell.length_a   1.000
_cell.length_b   1.000
_cell.length_c   1.000
_cell.angle_alpha   90.00
_cell.angle_beta   90.00
_cell.angle_gamma   90.00
#
_symmetry.space_group_name_H-M   'P 1'
#
loop_
_entity.id
_entity.type
_entity.pdbx_description
1 polymer ?
#
loop_
_entity_poly.entity_id
_entity_poly.type
_entity_poly.pdbx_seq_one_letter_code
_entity_poly.pdbx_strand_id
1 'polypeptide(L)'
;HNGGAQAGHTVDRENSRFIFHQLSSGSLQQGAAYWAAPFLPDLYKLPEEVSDFQQAYGFCPPLYANSACRCVCIDDVLLNMALETARGKNRHGSCGMGINEAVERSGLAEFRLTLKDIAALTAEGLYHALRRIRREYVPQRLADLSLTPDCLGEYGALLQNDTVLYNAAETMRQGLSLVTLKDDTILRQYDEVIFEGAQGLLLDACYERYAPHLTSSRTGIGYPLSLAQTYCPTQPIQAVYVTRSYVTRHGRGPLPYEGQFPQERYPIHDLTNQPNPWQEQLRLSVHGTPEEFLQPVREDIAGRNVPERALMVTHLNETQNYLCTVSGDLPSEQWIPSYCPSDMFDTLYLSDSPFIVRQVSF
;
A
#
# COMPACT_ATOMS: atom_id res chain seq x y z
N HIS A 1 1.41 1.13 8.23
CA HIS A 1 2.54 2.01 8.65
C HIS A 1 3.13 2.82 7.49
N ASN A 2 2.76 2.53 6.25
CA ASN A 2 3.11 3.27 5.05
C ASN A 2 1.89 3.32 4.11
N GLY A 3 1.97 4.12 3.04
CA GLY A 3 0.92 4.14 2.01
C GLY A 3 -0.38 4.76 2.50
N GLY A 4 -1.51 4.26 2.01
CA GLY A 4 -2.87 4.71 2.31
C GLY A 4 -3.88 3.76 1.67
N ALA A 5 -5.10 4.24 1.37
CA ALA A 5 -6.19 3.45 0.78
C ALA A 5 -5.89 2.84 -0.62
N GLN A 6 -4.73 3.13 -1.20
CA GLN A 6 -4.19 2.48 -2.40
C GLN A 6 -3.80 1.01 -2.21
N ALA A 7 -3.59 0.57 -0.96
CA ALA A 7 -3.35 -0.84 -0.68
C ALA A 7 -4.63 -1.64 -0.95
N GLY A 8 -4.48 -2.92 -1.27
CA GLY A 8 -5.60 -3.83 -1.51
C GLY A 8 -5.21 -5.23 -1.07
N HIS A 9 -5.36 -5.53 0.22
CA HIS A 9 -5.03 -6.85 0.77
C HIS A 9 -6.29 -7.70 0.76
N THR A 10 -6.36 -8.65 -0.16
CA THR A 10 -7.49 -9.57 -0.23
C THR A 10 -7.25 -10.76 0.69
N VAL A 11 -8.24 -11.07 1.52
CA VAL A 11 -8.24 -12.29 2.32
C VAL A 11 -9.41 -13.15 1.88
N ASP A 12 -9.09 -14.32 1.35
CA ASP A 12 -10.05 -15.39 1.04
C ASP A 12 -10.10 -16.38 2.23
N ARG A 13 -11.31 -16.66 2.71
CA ARG A 13 -11.64 -17.80 3.59
C ARG A 13 -12.54 -18.74 2.80
N GLU A 14 -12.74 -19.96 3.29
CA GLU A 14 -13.56 -20.98 2.61
C GLU A 14 -14.93 -20.46 2.10
N ASN A 15 -15.56 -19.52 2.84
CA ASN A 15 -16.89 -19.01 2.54
C ASN A 15 -16.99 -17.48 2.42
N SER A 16 -15.87 -16.75 2.46
CA SER A 16 -15.91 -15.28 2.41
C SER A 16 -14.65 -14.68 1.79
N ARG A 17 -14.81 -13.58 1.07
CA ARG A 17 -13.72 -12.78 0.52
C ARG A 17 -13.89 -11.34 0.97
N PHE A 18 -12.82 -10.71 1.45
CA PHE A 18 -12.83 -9.29 1.80
C PHE A 18 -11.54 -8.62 1.34
N ILE A 19 -11.64 -7.38 0.89
CA ILE A 19 -10.51 -6.57 0.43
C ILE A 19 -10.30 -5.43 1.42
N PHE A 20 -9.15 -5.45 2.08
CA PHE A 20 -8.72 -4.43 3.03
C PHE A 20 -7.94 -3.33 2.32
N HIS A 21 -8.34 -2.08 2.56
CA HIS A 21 -7.67 -0.89 2.04
C HIS A 21 -7.08 -0.04 3.16
N GLN A 22 -7.86 0.20 4.22
CA GLN A 22 -7.46 1.01 5.37
C GLN A 22 -7.60 0.26 6.69
N LEU A 23 -8.52 -0.70 6.78
CA LEU A 23 -8.50 -1.69 7.85
C LEU A 23 -7.32 -2.64 7.68
N SER A 24 -6.88 -3.28 8.77
CA SER A 24 -5.84 -4.31 8.70
C SER A 24 -6.46 -5.66 8.36
N SER A 25 -5.74 -6.52 7.63
CA SER A 25 -6.16 -7.93 7.45
C SER A 25 -6.30 -8.68 8.78
N GLY A 26 -5.55 -8.25 9.82
CA GLY A 26 -5.70 -8.75 11.20
C GLY A 26 -7.07 -8.46 11.84
N SER A 27 -7.86 -7.54 11.28
CA SER A 27 -9.21 -7.22 11.76
C SER A 27 -10.14 -8.45 11.71
N LEU A 28 -9.91 -9.38 10.77
CA LEU A 28 -10.64 -10.64 10.68
C LEU A 28 -10.42 -11.59 11.87
N GLN A 29 -9.35 -11.37 12.63
CA GLN A 29 -9.05 -12.06 13.88
C GLN A 29 -9.35 -11.19 15.10
N GLN A 30 -10.20 -10.16 14.93
CA GLN A 30 -10.56 -9.17 15.96
C GLN A 30 -9.36 -8.35 16.48
N GLY A 31 -8.22 -8.38 15.76
CA GLY A 31 -7.07 -7.54 16.07
C GLY A 31 -7.38 -6.08 15.85
N ALA A 32 -6.93 -5.21 16.75
CA ALA A 32 -7.04 -3.77 16.57
C ALA A 32 -6.12 -3.30 15.43
N ALA A 33 -6.61 -2.35 14.63
CA ALA A 33 -5.82 -1.72 13.58
C ALA A 33 -5.18 -0.41 14.10
N TYR A 34 -3.97 -0.10 13.65
CA TYR A 34 -3.29 1.16 13.98
C TYR A 34 -2.63 1.81 12.75
N TRP A 35 -2.99 3.06 12.49
CA TRP A 35 -2.30 3.89 11.50
C TRP A 35 -1.18 4.70 12.15
N ALA A 36 0.07 4.31 11.86
CA ALA A 36 1.23 5.10 12.23
C ALA A 36 1.38 6.35 11.33
N ALA A 37 2.12 7.36 11.80
CA ALA A 37 2.17 8.69 11.20
C ALA A 37 2.42 8.77 9.66
N PRO A 38 3.22 7.91 9.01
CA PRO A 38 3.43 7.95 7.57
C PRO A 38 2.23 7.44 6.74
N PHE A 39 1.29 6.72 7.34
CA PHE A 39 0.06 6.32 6.68
C PHE A 39 -0.77 7.56 6.29
N LEU A 40 -1.42 7.49 5.14
CA LEU A 40 -2.23 8.55 4.55
C LEU A 40 -3.70 8.11 4.53
N PRO A 41 -4.48 8.40 5.59
CA PRO A 41 -5.88 8.02 5.67
C PRO A 41 -6.72 8.72 4.59
N ASP A 42 -7.64 7.96 4.02
CA ASP A 42 -8.77 8.46 3.25
C ASP A 42 -10.03 8.35 4.12
N LEU A 43 -10.30 9.40 4.89
CA LEU A 43 -11.47 9.47 5.76
C LEU A 43 -12.79 9.55 4.98
N TYR A 44 -12.75 9.88 3.68
CA TYR A 44 -13.94 9.90 2.85
C TYR A 44 -14.38 8.47 2.50
N LYS A 45 -13.43 7.58 2.19
CA LYS A 45 -13.70 6.17 1.86
C LYS A 45 -13.81 5.24 3.06
N LEU A 46 -13.26 5.61 4.21
CA LEU A 46 -13.26 4.75 5.40
C LEU A 46 -14.66 4.26 5.84
N PRO A 47 -15.73 5.10 5.87
CA PRO A 47 -17.05 4.66 6.30
C PRO A 47 -17.62 3.50 5.46
N GLU A 48 -17.34 3.49 4.15
CA GLU A 48 -17.76 2.42 3.24
C GLU A 48 -17.09 1.10 3.63
N GLU A 49 -15.76 1.08 3.76
CA GLU A 49 -15.00 -0.12 4.13
C GLU A 49 -15.41 -0.66 5.51
N VAL A 50 -15.61 0.22 6.50
CA VAL A 50 -16.06 -0.19 7.84
C VAL A 50 -17.49 -0.76 7.81
N SER A 51 -18.39 -0.12 7.07
CA SER A 51 -19.77 -0.60 6.91
C SER A 51 -19.80 -1.97 6.23
N ASP A 52 -19.05 -2.15 5.14
CA ASP A 52 -18.95 -3.41 4.41
C ASP A 52 -18.38 -4.52 5.31
N PHE A 53 -17.34 -4.21 6.10
CA PHE A 53 -16.76 -5.16 7.04
C PHE A 53 -17.77 -5.56 8.13
N GLN A 54 -18.47 -4.59 8.72
CA GLN A 54 -19.49 -4.84 9.74
C GLN A 54 -20.66 -5.66 9.19
N GLN A 55 -21.09 -5.40 7.96
CA GLN A 55 -22.15 -6.16 7.31
C GLN A 55 -21.71 -7.60 7.02
N ALA A 56 -20.46 -7.80 6.60
CA ALA A 56 -19.93 -9.13 6.29
C ALA A 56 -19.68 -9.98 7.53
N TYR A 57 -19.22 -9.39 8.65
CA TYR A 57 -18.72 -10.14 9.80
C TYR A 57 -19.47 -9.89 11.11
N GLY A 58 -20.35 -8.89 11.17
CA GLY A 58 -21.15 -8.56 12.36
C GLY A 58 -20.39 -7.83 13.48
N PHE A 59 -19.13 -7.46 13.25
CA PHE A 59 -18.30 -6.70 14.19
C PHE A 59 -17.31 -5.80 13.42
N CYS A 60 -16.66 -4.87 14.12
CA CYS A 60 -15.45 -4.18 13.65
C CYS A 60 -14.55 -3.93 14.85
N PRO A 61 -13.30 -4.40 14.84
CA PRO A 61 -12.38 -4.16 15.94
C PRO A 61 -11.99 -2.67 16.01
N PRO A 62 -11.40 -2.22 17.13
CA PRO A 62 -10.97 -0.84 17.28
C PRO A 62 -9.96 -0.43 16.20
N LEU A 63 -10.15 0.77 15.68
CA LEU A 63 -9.24 1.43 14.77
C LEU A 63 -8.61 2.64 15.46
N TYR A 64 -7.29 2.59 15.62
CA TYR A 64 -6.49 3.65 16.21
C TYR A 64 -5.66 4.38 15.14
N ALA A 65 -5.29 5.63 15.40
CA ALA A 65 -4.40 6.35 14.51
C ALA A 65 -3.53 7.37 15.23
N ASN A 66 -2.31 7.54 14.73
CA ASN A 66 -1.44 8.63 15.13
C ASN A 66 -2.04 9.96 14.66
N SER A 67 -2.20 10.91 15.58
CA SER A 67 -2.76 12.23 15.24
C SER A 67 -1.97 13.00 14.17
N ALA A 68 -0.70 12.65 13.93
CA ALA A 68 0.15 13.25 12.91
C ALA A 68 -0.07 12.71 11.48
N CYS A 69 -0.90 11.67 11.29
CA CYS A 69 -1.23 11.15 9.95
C CYS A 69 -1.77 12.28 9.07
N ARG A 70 -1.11 12.50 7.93
CA ARG A 70 -1.53 13.45 6.90
C ARG A 70 -2.66 12.81 6.10
N CYS A 71 -3.77 13.49 5.90
CA CYS A 71 -4.94 12.90 5.25
C CYS A 71 -4.96 13.17 3.75
N VAL A 72 -5.43 12.19 3.00
CA VAL A 72 -5.86 12.38 1.60
C VAL A 72 -7.12 13.24 1.60
N CYS A 73 -7.18 14.23 0.73
CA CYS A 73 -8.33 15.09 0.51
C CYS A 73 -8.96 14.78 -0.85
N ILE A 74 -10.24 15.13 -1.00
CA ILE A 74 -10.99 14.89 -2.26
C ILE A 74 -10.30 15.53 -3.48
N ASP A 75 -9.66 16.69 -3.32
CA ASP A 75 -8.97 17.37 -4.41
C ASP A 75 -7.67 16.67 -4.83
N ASP A 76 -7.01 15.93 -3.93
CA ASP A 76 -5.85 15.12 -4.27
C ASP A 76 -6.25 13.98 -5.23
N VAL A 77 -7.41 13.38 -4.95
CA VAL A 77 -8.02 12.32 -5.76
C VAL A 77 -8.45 12.86 -7.12
N LEU A 78 -9.20 13.97 -7.14
CA LEU A 78 -9.65 14.62 -8.37
C LEU A 78 -8.49 15.09 -9.25
N LEU A 79 -7.47 15.71 -8.64
CA LEU A 79 -6.24 16.09 -9.35
C LEU A 79 -5.59 14.86 -9.94
N ASN A 80 -5.35 13.81 -9.15
CA ASN A 80 -4.69 12.61 -9.65
C ASN A 80 -5.43 12.01 -10.87
N MET A 81 -6.75 11.87 -10.80
CA MET A 81 -7.56 11.37 -11.91
C MET A 81 -7.52 12.28 -13.14
N ALA A 82 -7.55 13.60 -12.93
CA ALA A 82 -7.42 14.56 -14.02
C ALA A 82 -6.04 14.48 -14.70
N LEU A 83 -4.96 14.33 -13.93
CA LEU A 83 -3.59 14.18 -14.43
C LEU A 83 -3.43 12.93 -15.29
N GLU A 84 -3.90 11.78 -14.79
CA GLU A 84 -3.82 10.53 -15.55
C GLU A 84 -4.71 10.56 -16.80
N THR A 85 -5.83 11.27 -16.74
CA THR A 85 -6.68 11.50 -17.92
C THR A 85 -5.97 12.35 -18.96
N ALA A 86 -5.41 13.50 -18.55
CA ALA A 86 -4.69 14.43 -19.43
C ALA A 86 -3.45 13.80 -20.08
N ARG A 87 -2.75 12.89 -19.37
CA ARG A 87 -1.59 12.16 -19.91
C ARG A 87 -1.94 11.17 -21.02
N GLY A 88 -3.20 10.73 -21.14
CA GLY A 88 -3.65 9.80 -22.17
C GLY A 88 -2.76 8.56 -22.30
N LYS A 89 -2.06 8.40 -23.43
CA LYS A 89 -1.14 7.27 -23.67
C LYS A 89 0.14 7.32 -22.84
N ASN A 90 0.40 8.38 -22.07
CA ASN A 90 1.59 8.59 -21.24
C ASN A 90 1.26 8.57 -19.73
N ARG A 91 0.18 7.88 -19.32
CA ARG A 91 -0.18 7.68 -17.90
C ARG A 91 0.99 7.15 -17.07
N HIS A 92 1.08 7.54 -15.80
CA HIS A 92 2.04 6.95 -14.88
C HIS A 92 1.59 5.57 -14.39
N GLY A 93 0.29 5.30 -14.38
CA GLY A 93 -0.32 4.10 -13.82
C GLY A 93 -0.69 4.24 -12.36
N SER A 94 -1.16 5.43 -11.95
CA SER A 94 -1.68 5.62 -10.59
C SER A 94 -2.89 4.73 -10.33
N CYS A 95 -3.12 4.35 -9.08
CA CYS A 95 -4.35 3.71 -8.62
C CYS A 95 -5.55 4.67 -8.52
N GLY A 96 -5.36 5.97 -8.79
CA GLY A 96 -6.44 6.97 -8.76
C GLY A 96 -6.84 7.43 -7.35
N MET A 97 -6.10 7.03 -6.32
CA MET A 97 -6.43 7.30 -4.91
C MET A 97 -5.77 8.59 -4.36
N GLY A 98 -5.16 9.42 -5.21
CA GLY A 98 -4.63 10.73 -4.79
C GLY A 98 -3.40 10.70 -3.88
N ILE A 99 -2.75 9.54 -3.68
CA ILE A 99 -1.68 9.40 -2.68
C ILE A 99 -0.47 10.27 -2.99
N ASN A 100 -0.02 10.32 -4.25
CA ASN A 100 1.08 11.21 -4.63
C ASN A 100 0.71 12.69 -4.40
N GLU A 101 -0.48 13.11 -4.84
CA GLU A 101 -0.93 14.50 -4.68
C GLU A 101 -1.10 14.87 -3.20
N ALA A 102 -1.55 13.93 -2.36
CA ALA A 102 -1.61 14.12 -0.91
C ALA A 102 -0.20 14.29 -0.31
N VAL A 103 0.80 13.53 -0.77
CA VAL A 103 2.20 13.69 -0.33
C VAL A 103 2.75 15.07 -0.73
N GLU A 104 2.55 15.46 -1.97
CA GLU A 104 3.02 16.74 -2.53
C GLU A 104 2.39 17.93 -1.81
N ARG A 105 1.05 17.94 -1.69
CA ARG A 105 0.31 18.98 -0.97
C ARG A 105 0.75 19.07 0.49
N SER A 106 0.85 17.93 1.18
CA SER A 106 1.16 17.91 2.60
C SER A 106 2.64 18.16 2.92
N GLY A 107 3.51 18.16 1.90
CA GLY A 107 4.87 18.66 1.98
C GLY A 107 4.91 20.16 2.30
N LEU A 108 3.92 20.92 1.82
CA LEU A 108 3.73 22.34 2.10
C LEU A 108 2.97 22.52 3.42
N ALA A 109 3.60 23.16 4.41
CA ALA A 109 3.07 23.28 5.77
C ALA A 109 1.72 24.01 5.81
N GLU A 110 1.53 24.98 4.91
CA GLU A 110 0.33 25.78 4.76
C GLU A 110 -0.87 25.01 4.19
N PHE A 111 -0.66 23.89 3.50
CA PHE A 111 -1.72 23.06 2.91
C PHE A 111 -1.82 21.66 3.52
N ARG A 112 -0.94 21.37 4.49
CA ARG A 112 -0.97 20.14 5.26
C ARG A 112 -2.25 20.06 6.10
N LEU A 113 -2.90 18.91 6.01
CA LEU A 113 -4.07 18.59 6.82
C LEU A 113 -3.82 17.24 7.50
N THR A 114 -3.72 17.25 8.83
CA THR A 114 -3.52 16.04 9.64
C THR A 114 -4.80 15.61 10.35
N LEU A 115 -4.83 14.39 10.90
CA LEU A 115 -5.93 13.95 11.76
C LEU A 115 -6.14 14.87 12.97
N LYS A 116 -5.05 15.41 13.53
CA LYS A 116 -5.12 16.42 14.61
C LYS A 116 -5.89 17.67 14.17
N ASP A 117 -5.62 18.17 12.96
CA ASP A 117 -6.27 19.37 12.44
C ASP A 117 -7.76 19.11 12.18
N ILE A 118 -8.10 17.98 11.56
CA ILE A 118 -9.50 17.60 11.28
C ILE A 118 -10.28 17.35 12.57
N ALA A 119 -9.64 16.80 13.61
CA ALA A 119 -10.26 16.62 14.92
C ALA A 119 -10.61 17.94 15.61
N ALA A 120 -9.84 19.00 15.36
CA ALA A 120 -10.09 20.34 15.91
C ALA A 120 -11.15 21.15 15.13
N LEU A 121 -11.62 20.65 13.98
CA LEU A 121 -12.58 21.34 13.12
C LEU A 121 -13.97 20.70 13.18
N THR A 122 -15.00 21.54 13.08
CA THR A 122 -16.36 21.12 12.69
C THR A 122 -16.36 20.75 11.21
N ALA A 123 -17.44 20.14 10.72
CA ALA A 123 -17.58 19.87 9.29
C ALA A 123 -17.58 21.16 8.44
N GLU A 124 -18.24 22.22 8.91
CA GLU A 124 -18.17 23.56 8.28
C GLU A 124 -16.73 24.12 8.28
N GLY A 125 -16.01 24.00 9.40
CA GLY A 125 -14.61 24.42 9.48
C GLY A 125 -13.71 23.63 8.54
N LEU A 126 -13.93 22.32 8.41
CA LEU A 126 -13.22 21.46 7.48
C LEU A 126 -13.55 21.83 6.02
N TYR A 127 -14.81 22.11 5.70
CA TYR A 127 -15.20 22.62 4.38
C TYR A 127 -14.43 23.90 4.02
N HIS A 128 -14.32 24.87 4.93
CA HIS A 128 -13.54 26.08 4.69
C HIS A 128 -12.04 25.81 4.52
N ALA A 129 -11.47 24.88 5.28
CA ALA A 129 -10.08 24.46 5.12
C ALA A 129 -9.83 23.80 3.75
N LEU A 130 -10.70 22.88 3.33
CA LEU A 130 -10.64 22.25 2.01
C LEU A 130 -10.83 23.26 0.89
N ARG A 131 -11.76 24.22 1.04
CA ARG A 131 -11.99 25.29 0.08
C ARG A 131 -10.78 26.22 -0.05
N ARG A 132 -10.06 26.47 1.05
CA ARG A 132 -8.80 27.23 1.00
C ARG A 132 -7.74 26.47 0.21
N ILE A 133 -7.54 25.18 0.51
CA ILE A 133 -6.63 24.30 -0.26
C ILE A 133 -7.00 24.35 -1.75
N ARG A 134 -8.28 24.19 -2.09
CA ARG A 134 -8.76 24.27 -3.48
C ARG A 134 -8.42 25.61 -4.15
N ARG A 135 -8.60 26.73 -3.46
CA ARG A 135 -8.40 28.06 -4.06
C ARG A 135 -6.94 28.47 -4.18
N GLU A 136 -6.09 27.99 -3.28
CA GLU A 136 -4.70 28.43 -3.16
C GLU A 136 -3.73 27.39 -3.73
N TYR A 137 -3.87 26.11 -3.35
CA TYR A 137 -2.95 25.05 -3.77
C TYR A 137 -3.24 24.52 -5.17
N VAL A 138 -4.51 24.25 -5.52
CA VAL A 138 -4.85 23.62 -6.81
C VAL A 138 -4.34 24.44 -8.01
N PRO A 139 -4.52 25.77 -8.09
CA PRO A 139 -3.98 26.56 -9.20
C PRO A 139 -2.45 26.52 -9.27
N GLN A 140 -1.77 26.55 -8.11
CA GLN A 140 -0.31 26.44 -8.03
C GLN A 140 0.15 25.08 -8.57
N ARG A 141 -0.48 23.98 -8.10
CA ARG A 141 -0.14 22.63 -8.53
C ARG A 141 -0.38 22.41 -10.03
N LEU A 142 -1.46 22.95 -10.57
CA LEU A 142 -1.73 22.90 -12.01
C LEU A 142 -0.65 23.64 -12.82
N ALA A 143 -0.20 24.80 -12.34
CA ALA A 143 0.88 25.56 -12.96
C ALA A 143 2.21 24.79 -12.93
N ASP A 144 2.57 24.19 -11.79
CA ASP A 144 3.78 23.36 -11.64
C ASP A 144 3.79 22.18 -12.62
N LEU A 145 2.61 21.64 -12.92
CA LEU A 145 2.42 20.52 -13.85
C LEU A 145 2.22 20.98 -15.31
N SER A 146 2.28 22.29 -15.58
CA SER A 146 2.04 22.88 -16.90
C SER A 146 0.67 22.50 -17.49
N LEU A 147 -0.36 22.45 -16.65
CA LEU A 147 -1.74 22.12 -17.02
C LEU A 147 -2.67 23.31 -16.90
N THR A 148 -3.71 23.30 -17.73
CA THR A 148 -4.80 24.28 -17.67
C THR A 148 -6.09 23.60 -17.19
N PRO A 149 -7.03 24.35 -16.56
CA PRO A 149 -8.30 23.78 -16.12
C PRO A 149 -9.08 23.06 -17.23
N ASP A 150 -8.95 23.51 -18.48
CA ASP A 150 -9.63 22.91 -19.63
C ASP A 150 -9.14 21.49 -19.94
N CYS A 151 -7.92 21.13 -19.49
CA CYS A 151 -7.35 19.79 -19.66
C CYS A 151 -7.86 18.76 -18.65
N LEU A 152 -8.65 19.18 -17.64
CA LEU A 152 -9.03 18.33 -16.51
C LEU A 152 -10.32 17.52 -16.75
N GLY A 153 -11.00 17.74 -17.89
CA GLY A 153 -12.21 17.00 -18.26
C GLY A 153 -13.31 17.08 -17.20
N GLU A 154 -14.03 15.97 -16.97
CA GLU A 154 -15.11 15.89 -15.98
C GLU A 154 -14.63 16.16 -14.55
N TYR A 155 -13.39 15.78 -14.21
CA TYR A 155 -12.80 16.03 -12.89
C TYR A 155 -12.53 17.52 -12.66
N GLY A 156 -12.28 18.28 -13.73
CA GLY A 156 -12.20 19.74 -13.69
C GLY A 156 -13.50 20.40 -13.23
N ALA A 157 -14.65 19.88 -13.70
CA ALA A 157 -15.95 20.38 -13.26
C ALA A 157 -16.21 20.10 -11.76
N LEU A 158 -15.78 18.94 -11.26
CA LEU A 158 -15.86 18.59 -9.84
C LEU A 158 -14.96 19.47 -8.96
N LEU A 159 -13.78 19.86 -9.46
CA LEU A 159 -12.89 20.83 -8.83
C LEU A 159 -13.47 22.25 -8.77
N GLN A 160 -14.57 22.54 -9.47
CA GLN A 160 -15.28 23.82 -9.39
C GLN A 160 -16.57 23.74 -8.57
N ASN A 161 -16.95 22.56 -8.09
CA ASN A 161 -18.20 22.34 -7.38
C ASN A 161 -17.99 22.35 -5.86
N ASP A 162 -18.45 23.40 -5.18
CA ASP A 162 -18.37 23.52 -3.72
C ASP A 162 -19.23 22.48 -2.98
N THR A 163 -20.26 21.91 -3.60
CA THR A 163 -21.05 20.80 -3.03
C THR A 163 -20.19 19.56 -2.81
N VAL A 164 -19.22 19.31 -3.70
CA VAL A 164 -18.25 18.21 -3.55
C VAL A 164 -17.44 18.40 -2.27
N LEU A 165 -16.98 19.62 -2.00
CA LEU A 165 -16.23 19.92 -0.77
C LEU A 165 -17.10 19.81 0.48
N TYR A 166 -18.34 20.29 0.42
CA TYR A 166 -19.26 20.20 1.54
C TYR A 166 -19.53 18.74 1.92
N ASN A 167 -19.88 17.91 0.93
CA ASN A 167 -20.09 16.48 1.13
C ASN A 167 -18.81 15.78 1.62
N ALA A 168 -17.65 16.12 1.05
CA ALA A 168 -16.39 15.56 1.49
C ALA A 168 -16.08 15.91 2.96
N ALA A 169 -16.32 17.15 3.38
CA ALA A 169 -16.09 17.56 4.76
C ALA A 169 -16.99 16.81 5.76
N GLU A 170 -18.28 16.66 5.45
CA GLU A 170 -19.23 15.87 6.26
C GLU A 170 -18.78 14.41 6.35
N THR A 171 -18.51 13.76 5.22
CA THR A 171 -18.10 12.35 5.20
C THR A 171 -16.74 12.13 5.88
N MET A 172 -15.76 13.01 5.68
CA MET A 172 -14.47 12.92 6.37
C MET A 172 -14.61 13.05 7.89
N ARG A 173 -15.55 13.88 8.37
CA ARG A 173 -15.87 13.97 9.79
C ARG A 173 -16.53 12.69 10.32
N GLN A 174 -17.40 12.06 9.53
CA GLN A 174 -17.95 10.75 9.85
C GLN A 174 -16.84 9.69 9.90
N GLY A 175 -15.95 9.66 8.90
CA GLY A 175 -14.78 8.77 8.89
C GLY A 175 -13.89 8.96 10.11
N LEU A 176 -13.58 10.20 10.49
CA LEU A 176 -12.80 10.47 11.70
C LEU A 176 -13.47 9.91 12.96
N SER A 177 -14.80 9.92 13.04
CA SER A 177 -15.52 9.40 14.21
C SER A 177 -15.37 7.88 14.42
N LEU A 178 -14.94 7.15 13.37
CA LEU A 178 -14.65 5.71 13.43
C LEU A 178 -13.23 5.42 13.96
N VAL A 179 -12.43 6.46 14.20
CA VAL A 179 -11.01 6.35 14.55
C VAL A 179 -10.74 6.95 15.92
N THR A 180 -10.04 6.21 16.78
CA THR A 180 -9.56 6.73 18.06
C THR A 180 -8.11 7.20 17.94
N LEU A 181 -7.86 8.50 18.16
CA LEU A 181 -6.49 9.03 18.11
C LEU A 181 -5.67 8.55 19.31
N LYS A 182 -4.46 8.06 19.04
CA LYS A 182 -3.46 7.62 20.02
C LYS A 182 -2.08 8.09 19.60
N ASP A 183 -1.13 8.05 20.53
CA ASP A 183 0.29 8.10 20.17
C ASP A 183 0.83 6.67 19.99
N ASP A 184 2.07 6.56 19.52
CA ASP A 184 2.71 5.26 19.25
C ASP A 184 2.94 4.42 20.52
N THR A 185 2.72 4.97 21.73
CA THR A 185 2.80 4.17 22.97
C THR A 185 1.69 3.14 23.07
N ILE A 186 0.63 3.26 22.24
CA ILE A 186 -0.42 2.24 22.10
C ILE A 186 0.15 0.85 21.78
N LEU A 187 1.30 0.79 21.10
CA LEU A 187 1.97 -0.48 20.76
C LEU A 187 2.36 -1.28 22.00
N ARG A 188 2.60 -0.62 23.16
CA ARG A 188 2.95 -1.29 24.42
C ARG A 188 1.78 -1.99 25.10
N GLN A 189 0.56 -1.74 24.63
CA GLN A 189 -0.66 -2.31 25.22
C GLN A 189 -1.02 -3.68 24.63
N TYR A 190 -0.24 -4.14 23.65
CA TYR A 190 -0.46 -5.39 22.93
C TYR A 190 0.76 -6.30 23.07
N ASP A 191 0.51 -7.59 23.27
CA ASP A 191 1.57 -8.59 23.38
C ASP A 191 2.22 -8.91 22.04
N GLU A 192 1.44 -8.81 20.95
CA GLU A 192 1.86 -9.07 19.58
C GLU A 192 1.49 -7.88 18.69
N VAL A 193 2.47 -7.41 17.91
CA VAL A 193 2.32 -6.27 16.99
C VAL A 193 2.80 -6.71 15.61
N ILE A 194 1.88 -6.74 14.65
CA ILE A 194 2.17 -7.05 13.25
C ILE A 194 2.20 -5.75 12.46
N PHE A 195 3.34 -5.47 11.82
CA PHE A 195 3.46 -4.37 10.87
C PHE A 195 3.07 -4.83 9.47
N GLU A 196 1.79 -4.68 9.14
CA GLU A 196 1.28 -4.96 7.79
C GLU A 196 1.79 -3.90 6.81
N GLY A 197 2.61 -4.32 5.85
CA GLY A 197 3.19 -3.47 4.81
C GLY A 197 2.29 -3.35 3.59
N ALA A 198 2.29 -2.18 2.98
CA ALA A 198 1.62 -1.94 1.70
C ALA A 198 2.64 -1.82 0.56
N GLN A 199 2.28 -2.30 -0.62
CA GLN A 199 3.14 -2.36 -1.81
C GLN A 199 4.40 -3.23 -1.58
N GLY A 200 5.40 -3.15 -2.47
CA GLY A 200 6.63 -3.95 -2.39
C GLY A 200 7.89 -3.10 -2.53
N LEU A 201 9.03 -3.65 -2.12
CA LEU A 201 10.33 -2.94 -2.06
C LEU A 201 10.74 -2.29 -3.40
N LEU A 202 10.42 -2.92 -4.53
CA LEU A 202 10.71 -2.40 -5.87
C LEU A 202 9.87 -1.17 -6.25
N LEU A 203 8.85 -0.83 -5.45
CA LEU A 203 8.04 0.37 -5.60
C LEU A 203 8.38 1.43 -4.55
N ASP A 204 9.34 1.19 -3.65
CA ASP A 204 9.71 2.14 -2.61
C ASP A 204 10.12 3.49 -3.22
N ALA A 205 9.69 4.59 -2.59
CA ALA A 205 9.99 5.96 -3.03
C ALA A 205 11.47 6.29 -3.25
N CYS A 206 12.43 5.58 -2.61
CA CYS A 206 13.86 5.77 -2.90
C CYS A 206 14.51 4.60 -3.64
N TYR A 207 13.73 3.69 -4.25
CA TYR A 207 14.25 2.69 -5.17
C TYR A 207 14.48 3.32 -6.55
N GLU A 208 15.49 4.20 -6.65
CA GLU A 208 15.73 5.09 -7.80
C GLU A 208 15.85 4.37 -9.14
N ARG A 209 16.25 3.09 -9.15
CA ARG A 209 16.36 2.27 -10.37
C ARG A 209 15.05 2.22 -11.16
N TYR A 210 13.89 2.26 -10.50
CA TYR A 210 12.57 2.19 -11.14
C TYR A 210 11.80 3.52 -11.12
N ALA A 211 12.46 4.62 -10.74
CA ALA A 211 11.88 5.94 -10.90
C ALA A 211 11.55 6.24 -12.39
N PRO A 212 10.47 6.97 -12.69
CA PRO A 212 9.51 7.60 -11.77
C PRO A 212 8.32 6.69 -11.39
N HIS A 213 8.33 5.40 -11.74
CA HIS A 213 7.18 4.50 -11.56
C HIS A 213 7.20 3.79 -10.20
N LEU A 214 7.19 4.60 -9.12
CA LEU A 214 7.26 4.21 -7.72
C LEU A 214 6.03 4.72 -6.96
N THR A 215 5.77 4.21 -5.76
CA THR A 215 4.84 4.84 -4.82
C THR A 215 5.55 5.96 -4.06
N SER A 216 4.83 7.01 -3.67
CA SER A 216 5.35 8.12 -2.87
C SER A 216 5.51 7.77 -1.38
N SER A 217 5.53 6.47 -1.05
CA SER A 217 5.65 5.92 0.30
C SER A 217 6.90 5.07 0.46
N ARG A 218 7.43 5.01 1.68
CA ARG A 218 8.52 4.10 2.08
C ARG A 218 7.93 2.74 2.43
N THR A 219 8.18 1.71 1.62
CA THR A 219 7.63 0.36 1.76
C THR A 219 8.52 -0.57 2.56
N GLY A 220 9.80 -0.19 2.74
CA GLY A 220 10.79 -0.98 3.45
C GLY A 220 10.61 -1.07 4.97
N ILE A 221 11.40 -1.94 5.61
CA ILE A 221 11.33 -2.25 7.05
C ILE A 221 11.69 -1.08 7.97
N GLY A 222 12.33 -0.04 7.44
CA GLY A 222 12.98 0.98 8.25
C GLY A 222 12.08 1.69 9.28
N TYR A 223 10.86 2.07 8.88
CA TYR A 223 9.93 2.74 9.78
C TYR A 223 9.30 1.76 10.80
N PRO A 224 8.77 0.58 10.40
CA PRO A 224 8.40 -0.50 11.32
C PRO A 224 9.46 -0.82 12.37
N LEU A 225 10.71 -1.03 11.93
CA LEU A 225 11.81 -1.39 12.81
C LEU A 225 12.08 -0.30 13.84
N SER A 226 12.04 0.97 13.43
CA SER A 226 12.21 2.12 14.34
C SER A 226 11.12 2.17 15.41
N LEU A 227 9.85 1.93 15.05
CA LEU A 227 8.75 1.85 16.01
C LEU A 227 8.93 0.67 16.97
N ALA A 228 9.24 -0.51 16.45
CA ALA A 228 9.45 -1.71 17.25
C ALA A 228 10.60 -1.52 18.26
N GLN A 229 11.75 -1.00 17.82
CA GLN A 229 12.90 -0.74 18.69
C GLN A 229 12.62 0.35 19.74
N THR A 230 11.74 1.31 19.46
CA THR A 230 11.43 2.42 20.38
C THR A 230 10.37 2.03 21.41
N TYR A 231 9.32 1.34 20.98
CA TYR A 231 8.14 1.08 21.80
C TYR A 231 8.10 -0.35 22.33
N CYS A 232 8.74 -1.31 21.67
CA CYS A 232 8.80 -2.72 22.04
C CYS A 232 10.26 -3.26 22.11
N PRO A 233 11.22 -2.59 22.78
CA PRO A 233 12.66 -2.87 22.67
C PRO A 233 13.09 -4.25 23.15
N THR A 234 12.30 -4.90 24.00
CA THR A 234 12.62 -6.21 24.60
C THR A 234 11.95 -7.38 23.87
N GLN A 235 11.09 -7.10 22.89
CA GLN A 235 10.38 -8.13 22.15
C GLN A 235 11.24 -8.66 21.00
N PRO A 236 11.16 -9.96 20.67
CA PRO A 236 11.77 -10.49 19.45
C PRO A 236 11.15 -9.81 18.22
N ILE A 237 11.99 -9.51 17.23
CA ILE A 237 11.58 -8.87 15.97
C ILE A 237 11.93 -9.81 14.82
N GLN A 238 10.91 -10.31 14.12
CA GLN A 238 11.05 -11.06 12.89
C GLN A 238 10.55 -10.21 11.70
N ALA A 239 11.38 -10.11 10.66
CA ALA A 239 11.03 -9.49 9.40
C ALA A 239 10.68 -10.56 8.36
N VAL A 240 9.44 -10.59 7.89
CA VAL A 240 9.00 -11.55 6.87
C VAL A 240 8.91 -10.87 5.51
N TYR A 241 9.86 -11.17 4.61
CA TYR A 241 9.84 -10.70 3.23
C TYR A 241 8.98 -11.64 2.39
N VAL A 242 7.92 -11.12 1.79
CA VAL A 242 6.95 -11.92 1.02
C VAL A 242 7.18 -11.72 -0.48
N THR A 243 7.24 -12.82 -1.21
CA THR A 243 7.30 -12.81 -2.68
C THR A 243 6.35 -13.85 -3.27
N ARG A 244 5.92 -13.65 -4.51
CA ARG A 244 5.21 -14.69 -5.28
C ARG A 244 6.23 -15.63 -5.91
N SER A 245 5.80 -16.82 -6.33
CA SER A 245 6.64 -17.76 -7.08
C SER A 245 7.02 -17.26 -8.48
N TYR A 246 6.44 -16.15 -8.92
CA TYR A 246 6.71 -15.42 -10.16
C TYR A 246 6.61 -13.91 -9.89
N VAL A 247 6.88 -13.06 -10.88
CA VAL A 247 6.85 -11.61 -10.71
C VAL A 247 5.61 -11.02 -11.37
N THR A 248 4.93 -10.11 -10.68
CA THR A 248 3.79 -9.36 -11.21
C THR A 248 4.03 -7.86 -11.12
N ARG A 249 3.53 -7.11 -12.10
CA ARG A 249 3.43 -5.65 -12.02
C ARG A 249 2.04 -5.21 -12.45
N HIS A 250 1.41 -4.38 -11.63
CA HIS A 250 0.18 -3.70 -11.99
C HIS A 250 0.51 -2.24 -12.29
N GLY A 251 0.02 -1.72 -13.42
CA GLY A 251 0.43 -0.40 -13.92
C GLY A 251 1.72 -0.40 -14.74
N ARG A 252 2.10 0.82 -15.12
CA ARG A 252 3.21 1.07 -16.06
C ARG A 252 4.57 1.09 -15.37
N GLY A 253 5.61 1.19 -16.19
CA GLY A 253 7.01 1.19 -15.76
C GLY A 253 7.73 -0.11 -16.10
N PRO A 254 9.05 -0.16 -15.86
CA PRO A 254 9.87 -1.30 -16.22
C PRO A 254 9.46 -2.56 -15.46
N LEU A 255 9.41 -3.68 -16.18
CA LEU A 255 9.28 -5.03 -15.64
C LEU A 255 10.33 -5.89 -16.36
N PRO A 256 11.49 -6.15 -15.73
CA PRO A 256 12.50 -7.02 -16.31
C PRO A 256 11.91 -8.37 -16.67
N TYR A 257 12.38 -8.96 -17.78
CA TYR A 257 11.98 -10.29 -18.28
C TYR A 257 10.49 -10.46 -18.59
N GLU A 258 9.76 -9.35 -18.76
CA GLU A 258 8.36 -9.39 -19.17
C GLU A 258 8.16 -10.26 -20.43
N GLY A 259 7.12 -11.10 -20.39
CA GLY A 259 6.82 -12.04 -21.48
C GLY A 259 7.59 -13.36 -21.41
N GLN A 260 8.53 -13.53 -20.47
CA GLN A 260 9.20 -14.82 -20.25
C GLN A 260 8.42 -15.75 -19.30
N PHE A 261 7.38 -15.27 -18.64
CA PHE A 261 6.53 -16.10 -17.79
C PHE A 261 5.73 -17.11 -18.64
N PRO A 262 5.78 -18.42 -18.36
CA PRO A 262 5.18 -19.45 -19.19
C PRO A 262 3.65 -19.55 -18.98
N GLN A 263 2.90 -18.55 -19.45
CA GLN A 263 1.44 -18.47 -19.26
C GLN A 263 0.67 -19.69 -19.78
N GLU A 264 1.15 -20.32 -20.86
CA GLU A 264 0.54 -21.54 -21.41
C GLU A 264 0.62 -22.72 -20.44
N ARG A 265 1.67 -22.76 -19.61
CA ARG A 265 1.88 -23.78 -18.59
C ARG A 265 1.18 -23.44 -17.28
N TYR A 266 1.22 -22.16 -16.90
CA TYR A 266 0.63 -21.64 -15.66
C TYR A 266 -0.39 -20.54 -15.99
N PRO A 267 -1.66 -20.91 -16.26
CA PRO A 267 -2.70 -19.91 -16.53
C PRO A 267 -3.04 -19.16 -15.24
N ILE A 268 -2.54 -17.94 -15.10
CA ILE A 268 -2.79 -17.10 -13.92
C ILE A 268 -4.11 -16.36 -14.07
N HIS A 269 -4.95 -16.47 -13.05
CA HIS A 269 -6.22 -15.76 -12.94
C HIS A 269 -6.27 -14.99 -11.62
N ASP A 270 -5.92 -13.71 -11.63
CA ASP A 270 -5.95 -12.87 -10.44
C ASP A 270 -7.33 -12.21 -10.28
N LEU A 271 -8.09 -12.63 -9.28
CA LEU A 271 -9.45 -12.14 -9.02
C LEU A 271 -9.50 -10.71 -8.44
N THR A 272 -8.39 -10.19 -7.91
CA THR A 272 -8.33 -8.85 -7.30
C THR A 272 -7.84 -7.80 -8.29
N ASN A 273 -6.77 -8.11 -9.02
CA ASN A 273 -6.11 -7.20 -9.95
C ASN A 273 -6.71 -7.32 -11.36
N GLN A 274 -8.03 -7.14 -11.43
CA GLN A 274 -8.77 -7.16 -12.70
C GLN A 274 -8.44 -5.92 -13.55
N PRO A 275 -8.42 -6.05 -14.89
CA PRO A 275 -8.09 -4.94 -15.77
C PRO A 275 -8.97 -3.72 -15.52
N ASN A 276 -8.34 -2.55 -15.36
CA ASN A 276 -9.06 -1.30 -15.16
C ASN A 276 -8.43 -0.13 -15.94
N PRO A 277 -9.16 0.98 -16.16
CA PRO A 277 -8.66 2.10 -16.95
C PRO A 277 -7.39 2.76 -16.39
N TRP A 278 -7.12 2.63 -15.10
CA TRP A 278 -6.03 3.35 -14.43
C TRP A 278 -4.71 2.59 -14.50
N GLN A 279 -4.76 1.29 -14.24
CA GLN A 279 -3.58 0.44 -14.11
C GLN A 279 -3.42 -0.59 -15.24
N GLU A 280 -4.35 -0.60 -16.21
CA GLU A 280 -4.38 -1.50 -17.36
C GLU A 280 -4.46 -2.98 -16.92
N GLN A 281 -3.82 -3.92 -17.63
CA GLN A 281 -3.82 -5.34 -17.28
C GLN A 281 -2.65 -5.70 -16.37
N LEU A 282 -2.81 -6.74 -15.54
CA LEU A 282 -1.73 -7.32 -14.75
C LEU A 282 -0.65 -7.90 -15.68
N ARG A 283 0.60 -7.48 -15.47
CA ARG A 283 1.76 -7.92 -16.27
C ARG A 283 2.54 -8.97 -15.51
N LEU A 284 2.99 -10.00 -16.23
CA LEU A 284 3.64 -11.18 -15.66
C LEU A 284 5.09 -11.29 -16.14
N SER A 285 5.96 -11.74 -15.25
CA SER A 285 7.38 -11.99 -15.50
C SER A 285 7.91 -13.10 -14.59
N VAL A 286 9.17 -13.47 -14.79
CA VAL A 286 9.92 -14.41 -13.97
C VAL A 286 10.88 -13.66 -13.04
N HIS A 287 11.32 -14.33 -11.97
CA HIS A 287 12.38 -13.82 -11.12
C HIS A 287 13.70 -13.75 -11.88
N GLY A 288 14.50 -12.73 -11.61
CA GLY A 288 15.86 -12.59 -12.15
C GLY A 288 16.82 -13.64 -11.58
N THR A 289 18.11 -13.38 -11.75
CA THR A 289 19.16 -14.15 -11.08
C THR A 289 19.03 -14.09 -9.55
N PRO A 290 19.65 -15.02 -8.80
CA PRO A 290 19.65 -14.96 -7.33
C PRO A 290 20.12 -13.59 -6.77
N GLU A 291 21.09 -12.96 -7.43
CA GLU A 291 21.59 -11.64 -7.04
C GLU A 291 20.51 -10.56 -7.18
N GLU A 292 19.80 -10.52 -8.31
CA GLU A 292 18.72 -9.57 -8.56
C GLU A 292 17.52 -9.81 -7.64
N PHE A 293 17.23 -11.07 -7.30
CA PHE A 293 16.17 -11.44 -6.36
C PHE A 293 16.45 -10.96 -4.93
N LEU A 294 17.70 -11.12 -4.47
CA LEU A 294 18.11 -10.78 -3.10
C LEU A 294 18.39 -9.29 -2.92
N GLN A 295 18.75 -8.58 -3.99
CA GLN A 295 19.16 -7.18 -3.97
C GLN A 295 18.18 -6.24 -3.23
N PRO A 296 16.86 -6.26 -3.49
CA PRO A 296 15.93 -5.34 -2.83
C PRO A 296 15.92 -5.53 -1.31
N VAL A 297 16.02 -6.77 -0.84
CA VAL A 297 16.06 -7.08 0.59
C VAL A 297 17.39 -6.63 1.20
N ARG A 298 18.52 -6.84 0.50
CA ARG A 298 19.84 -6.36 0.96
C ARG A 298 19.89 -4.84 1.12
N GLU A 299 19.30 -4.11 0.18
CA GLU A 299 19.21 -2.66 0.22
C GLU A 299 18.30 -2.18 1.36
N ASP A 300 17.17 -2.87 1.61
CA ASP A 300 16.24 -2.53 2.68
C ASP A 300 16.87 -2.67 4.08
N ILE A 301 17.62 -3.76 4.30
CA ILE A 301 18.29 -4.04 5.59
C ILE A 301 19.65 -3.37 5.75
N ALA A 302 20.20 -2.75 4.69
CA ALA A 302 21.53 -2.15 4.73
C ALA A 302 21.66 -1.12 5.87
N GLY A 303 22.65 -1.31 6.74
CA GLY A 303 22.87 -0.46 7.90
C GLY A 303 21.84 -0.60 9.02
N ARG A 304 20.99 -1.64 9.00
CA ARG A 304 19.97 -1.91 10.02
C ARG A 304 20.26 -3.22 10.74
N ASN A 305 20.03 -3.24 12.04
CA ASN A 305 20.05 -4.47 12.82
C ASN A 305 18.65 -5.11 12.78
N VAL A 306 18.47 -6.10 11.91
CA VAL A 306 17.23 -6.90 11.80
C VAL A 306 17.52 -8.28 12.40
N PRO A 307 17.03 -8.58 13.62
CA PRO A 307 17.49 -9.75 14.38
C PRO A 307 17.16 -11.08 13.72
N GLU A 308 15.97 -11.21 13.17
CA GLU A 308 15.50 -12.44 12.53
C GLU A 308 14.83 -12.09 11.20
N ARG A 309 15.22 -12.78 10.13
CA ARG A 309 14.77 -12.55 8.76
C ARG A 309 14.17 -13.82 8.20
N ALA A 310 12.99 -13.71 7.63
CA ALA A 310 12.33 -14.80 6.95
C ALA A 310 11.98 -14.44 5.52
N LEU A 311 12.00 -15.43 4.64
CA LEU A 311 11.43 -15.35 3.31
C LEU A 311 10.14 -16.14 3.28
N MET A 312 9.08 -15.58 2.71
CA MET A 312 7.83 -16.28 2.43
C MET A 312 7.59 -16.29 0.91
N VAL A 313 7.60 -17.48 0.31
CA VAL A 313 7.27 -17.68 -1.11
C VAL A 313 5.84 -18.17 -1.22
N THR A 314 5.02 -17.39 -1.92
CA THR A 314 3.58 -17.60 -2.08
C THR A 314 3.20 -17.98 -3.51
N HIS A 315 1.95 -18.36 -3.73
CA HIS A 315 1.42 -18.71 -5.06
C HIS A 315 2.13 -19.92 -5.70
N LEU A 316 2.75 -20.78 -4.88
CA LEU A 316 3.35 -22.03 -5.38
C LEU A 316 2.28 -22.99 -5.91
N ASN A 317 1.03 -22.89 -5.46
CA ASN A 317 -0.11 -23.59 -6.06
C ASN A 317 -0.33 -23.22 -7.54
N GLU A 318 -0.01 -21.99 -7.94
CA GLU A 318 -0.23 -21.50 -9.30
C GLU A 318 0.89 -21.91 -10.26
N THR A 319 2.06 -22.21 -9.72
CA THR A 319 3.27 -22.60 -10.47
C THR A 319 3.68 -24.04 -10.19
N GLN A 320 2.74 -24.89 -9.75
CA GLN A 320 3.00 -26.32 -9.48
C GLN A 320 4.21 -26.58 -8.56
N ASN A 321 4.41 -25.72 -7.55
CA ASN A 321 5.52 -25.70 -6.61
C ASN A 321 6.89 -25.29 -7.17
N TYR A 322 6.94 -24.68 -8.34
CA TYR A 322 8.15 -24.13 -8.92
C TYR A 322 8.32 -22.63 -8.64
N LEU A 323 9.56 -22.19 -8.48
CA LEU A 323 9.94 -20.78 -8.61
C LEU A 323 10.24 -20.50 -10.08
N CYS A 324 9.49 -19.61 -10.72
CA CYS A 324 9.71 -19.23 -12.12
C CYS A 324 10.84 -18.21 -12.19
N THR A 325 11.95 -18.57 -12.85
CA THR A 325 13.16 -17.73 -12.95
C THR A 325 13.64 -17.58 -14.39
N VAL A 326 14.54 -16.63 -14.65
CA VAL A 326 15.25 -16.49 -15.93
C VAL A 326 16.08 -17.73 -16.32
N SER A 327 16.40 -18.61 -15.36
CA SER A 327 17.08 -19.88 -15.59
C SER A 327 16.13 -21.07 -15.77
N GLY A 328 14.81 -20.82 -15.77
CA GLY A 328 13.77 -21.83 -15.87
C GLY A 328 12.95 -21.97 -14.58
N ASP A 329 12.00 -22.91 -14.62
CA ASP A 329 11.17 -23.29 -13.48
C ASP A 329 11.99 -24.20 -12.54
N LEU A 330 12.33 -23.68 -11.37
CA LEU A 330 13.16 -24.38 -10.40
C LEU A 330 12.30 -25.01 -9.31
N PRO A 331 12.44 -26.31 -8.99
CA PRO A 331 11.80 -26.91 -7.83
C PRO A 331 12.52 -26.49 -6.54
N SER A 332 11.87 -26.68 -5.38
CA SER A 332 12.38 -26.26 -4.06
C SER A 332 13.83 -26.66 -3.80
N GLU A 333 14.20 -27.88 -4.17
CA GLU A 333 15.55 -28.42 -3.91
C GLU A 333 16.64 -27.69 -4.68
N GLN A 334 16.28 -27.01 -5.79
CA GLN A 334 17.22 -26.29 -6.64
C GLN A 334 17.29 -24.80 -6.32
N TRP A 335 16.16 -24.13 -6.07
CA TRP A 335 16.18 -22.68 -5.83
C TRP A 335 16.49 -22.32 -4.39
N ILE A 336 16.09 -23.10 -3.38
CA ILE A 336 16.29 -22.75 -1.96
C ILE A 336 17.77 -22.43 -1.67
N PRO A 337 18.76 -23.25 -2.08
CA PRO A 337 20.17 -22.97 -1.81
C PRO A 337 20.69 -21.66 -2.44
N SER A 338 20.06 -21.19 -3.52
CA SER A 338 20.53 -20.01 -4.26
C SER A 338 19.75 -18.73 -3.94
N TYR A 339 18.43 -18.83 -3.78
CA TYR A 339 17.52 -17.70 -3.58
C TYR A 339 17.13 -17.48 -2.12
N CYS A 340 17.45 -18.41 -1.23
CA CYS A 340 17.23 -18.30 0.22
C CYS A 340 18.49 -18.70 1.00
N PRO A 341 19.63 -18.03 0.79
CA PRO A 341 20.87 -18.41 1.46
C PRO A 341 20.80 -18.07 2.96
N SER A 342 21.43 -18.92 3.79
CA SER A 342 21.31 -18.85 5.26
C SER A 342 21.97 -17.62 5.91
N ASP A 343 22.86 -16.93 5.19
CA ASP A 343 23.40 -15.63 5.63
C ASP A 343 22.36 -14.49 5.49
N MET A 344 21.36 -14.69 4.64
CA MET A 344 20.31 -13.72 4.35
C MET A 344 19.01 -13.98 5.11
N PHE A 345 18.58 -15.23 5.20
CA PHE A 345 17.32 -15.61 5.85
C PHE A 345 17.54 -16.73 6.85
N ASP A 346 16.94 -16.55 8.03
CA ASP A 346 16.97 -17.47 9.17
C ASP A 346 15.81 -18.46 9.12
N THR A 347 14.71 -18.11 8.43
CA THR A 347 13.54 -18.98 8.23
C THR A 347 12.98 -18.89 6.80
N LEU A 348 12.48 -20.01 6.27
CA LEU A 348 11.75 -20.07 5.00
C LEU A 348 10.31 -20.56 5.22
N TYR A 349 9.36 -19.81 4.66
CA TYR A 349 7.95 -20.17 4.61
C TYR A 349 7.51 -20.39 3.16
N LEU A 350 6.76 -21.45 2.90
CA LEU A 350 6.19 -21.77 1.60
C LEU A 350 4.66 -21.82 1.68
N SER A 351 3.98 -21.22 0.72
CA SER A 351 2.52 -21.30 0.57
C SER A 351 2.18 -21.91 -0.77
N ASP A 352 1.81 -23.19 -0.75
CA ASP A 352 1.34 -24.00 -1.88
C ASP A 352 -0.18 -24.20 -1.88
N SER A 353 -0.88 -23.38 -1.11
CA SER A 353 -2.33 -23.22 -1.15
C SER A 353 -2.71 -21.80 -0.68
N PRO A 354 -3.97 -21.38 -0.91
CA PRO A 354 -4.50 -20.12 -0.36
C PRO A 354 -4.64 -20.09 1.16
N PHE A 355 -4.50 -21.23 1.85
CA PHE A 355 -4.89 -21.38 3.26
C PHE A 355 -3.78 -21.89 4.18
N ILE A 356 -2.71 -22.45 3.62
CA ILE A 356 -1.67 -23.16 4.38
C ILE A 356 -0.31 -22.54 4.07
N VAL A 357 0.40 -22.21 5.14
CA VAL A 357 1.81 -21.84 5.12
C VAL A 357 2.59 -22.90 5.87
N ARG A 358 3.62 -23.46 5.25
CA ARG A 358 4.53 -24.42 5.88
C ARG A 358 5.90 -23.78 6.10
N GLN A 359 6.45 -23.95 7.30
CA GLN A 359 7.83 -23.60 7.60
C GLN A 359 8.76 -24.72 7.11
N VAL A 360 9.86 -24.35 6.48
CA VAL A 360 10.91 -25.25 6.02
C VAL A 360 12.15 -25.03 6.87
N SER A 361 12.67 -26.10 7.47
CA SER A 361 13.97 -26.08 8.15
C SER A 361 15.10 -26.19 7.14
N PHE A 362 16.14 -25.37 7.29
CA PHE A 362 17.35 -25.40 6.47
C PHE A 362 18.20 -26.65 6.68
#